data_AF-A0A1Y5F5J3-F1
#
_entry.id   AF-A0A1Y5F5J3-F1
#
_cell.length_a   1.000
_cell.length_b   1.000
_cell.length_c   1.000
_cell.angle_alpha   90.00
_cell.angle_beta   90.00
_cell.angle_gamma   90.00
#
_symmetry.space_group_name_H-M   'P 1'
#
loop_
_entity.id
_entity.type
_entity.pdbx_description
1 polymer ?
#
loop_
_entity_poly.entity_id
_entity_poly.type
_entity_poly.pdbx_seq_one_letter_code
_entity_poly.pdbx_strand_id
1 'polypeptide(L)' 'AGVDCDGQVLVSYDMLDITFGKRPKFSKNFMLEAGNVADAVSAYVHAVKNKQFPADEHSF' A
#
# COMPACT_ATOMS: atom_id res chain seq x y z
N ALA A 1 -2.24 12.94 -0.23
CA ALA A 1 -2.51 13.05 -1.67
C ALA A 1 -3.21 11.76 -2.05
N GLY A 2 -4.53 11.84 -2.29
CA GLY A 2 -5.42 10.68 -2.42
C GLY A 2 -5.31 10.00 -3.79
N VAL A 3 -6.38 9.32 -4.17
CA VAL A 3 -6.48 8.54 -5.43
C VAL A 3 -6.40 9.38 -6.71
N ASP A 4 -6.54 10.70 -6.60
CA ASP A 4 -6.55 11.64 -7.74
C ASP A 4 -5.17 12.00 -8.29
N CYS A 5 -4.09 11.45 -7.73
CA CYS A 5 -2.74 11.61 -8.29
C CYS A 5 -2.48 10.65 -9.45
N ASP A 6 -1.60 11.06 -10.38
CA ASP A 6 -1.18 10.23 -11.53
C ASP A 6 -0.44 8.94 -11.12
N GLY A 7 0.05 8.88 -9.89
CA GLY A 7 0.76 7.74 -9.35
C GLY A 7 0.79 7.76 -7.83
N GLN A 8 1.22 6.64 -7.27
CA GLN A 8 1.33 6.43 -5.83
C GLN A 8 2.73 5.96 -5.49
N VAL A 9 3.21 6.32 -4.30
CA VAL A 9 4.49 5.86 -3.76
C VAL A 9 4.28 5.39 -2.32
N LEU A 10 4.87 4.25 -1.98
CA LEU A 10 4.80 3.67 -0.65
C LEU A 10 6.17 3.10 -0.27
N VAL A 11 6.56 3.23 1.00
CA VAL A 11 7.82 2.66 1.49
C VAL A 11 7.68 1.14 1.54
N SER A 12 8.64 0.43 0.94
CA SER A 12 8.59 -1.04 0.85
C SER A 12 8.47 -1.71 2.22
N TYR A 13 9.11 -1.17 3.26
CA TYR A 13 9.02 -1.73 4.61
C TYR A 13 7.64 -1.59 5.23
N ASP A 14 6.91 -0.51 4.94
CA ASP A 14 5.54 -0.33 5.42
C ASP A 14 4.57 -1.25 4.65
N MET A 15 4.78 -1.36 3.33
CA MET A 15 3.99 -2.22 2.44
C MET A 15 4.14 -3.71 2.80
N LEU A 16 5.33 -4.12 3.24
CA LEU A 16 5.69 -5.51 3.54
C LEU A 16 5.62 -5.87 5.03
N ASP A 17 5.13 -4.97 5.88
CA ASP A 17 5.05 -5.15 7.33
C ASP A 17 6.38 -5.42 8.05
N ILE A 18 7.44 -4.80 7.56
CA ILE A 18 8.78 -4.87 8.16
C ILE A 18 8.97 -3.73 9.19
N THR A 19 8.27 -2.62 9.01
CA THR A 19 8.36 -1.46 9.91
C THR A 19 7.90 -1.83 11.32
N PHE A 20 8.80 -1.67 12.29
CA PHE A 20 8.49 -1.89 13.70
C PHE A 20 7.67 -0.73 14.29
N GLY A 21 6.61 -1.05 15.02
CA GLY A 21 5.79 -0.08 15.75
C GLY A 21 4.62 0.46 14.92
N LYS A 22 4.34 1.76 15.05
CA LYS A 22 3.14 2.37 14.44
C LYS A 22 3.40 2.70 12.97
N ARG A 23 2.72 1.97 12.07
CA ARG A 23 2.68 2.29 10.65
C ARG A 23 2.02 3.65 10.38
N PRO A 24 2.47 4.42 9.38
CA PRO A 24 1.81 5.66 8.97
C PRO A 24 0.36 5.43 8.55
N LYS A 25 -0.55 6.37 8.84
CA LYS A 25 -1.99 6.25 8.50
C LYS A 25 -2.24 6.05 6.99
N PHE A 26 -1.39 6.62 6.15
CA PHE A 26 -1.49 6.51 4.69
C PHE A 26 -0.92 5.19 4.13
N SER A 27 -0.30 4.35 4.97
CA SER A 27 0.31 3.09 4.53
C SER A 27 -0.66 1.92 4.64
N LYS A 28 -0.55 0.97 3.72
CA LYS A 28 -1.29 -0.30 3.73
C LYS A 28 -0.30 -1.45 3.71
N ASN A 29 -0.54 -2.47 4.54
CA ASN A 29 0.20 -3.72 4.52
C ASN A 29 -0.39 -4.66 3.45
N PHE A 30 0.35 -4.90 2.37
CA PHE A 30 -0.04 -5.80 1.29
C PHE A 30 0.46 -7.24 1.50
N MET A 31 1.31 -7.49 2.49
CA MET A 31 1.74 -8.85 2.85
C MET A 31 0.66 -9.64 3.60
N LEU A 32 -0.31 -8.98 4.24
CA LEU A 32 -1.37 -9.65 5.00
C LEU A 32 -2.18 -10.66 4.17
N GLU A 33 -2.36 -10.38 2.88
CA GLU A 33 -3.15 -11.20 1.94
C GLU A 33 -2.28 -11.90 0.89
N ALA A 34 -0.94 -11.75 0.98
CA ALA A 34 0.00 -12.29 0.00
C ALA A 34 0.80 -13.47 0.58
N GLY A 35 1.04 -14.49 -0.25
CA GLY A 35 1.85 -15.64 0.14
C GLY A 35 3.36 -15.39 0.10
N ASN A 36 3.79 -14.34 -0.60
CA ASN A 36 5.19 -13.94 -0.74
C ASN A 36 5.31 -12.46 -1.14
N VAL A 37 6.54 -11.95 -1.16
CA VAL A 37 6.85 -10.55 -1.50
C VAL A 37 6.43 -10.17 -2.93
N ALA A 38 6.59 -11.07 -3.90
CA ALA A 38 6.24 -10.79 -5.30
C ALA A 38 4.71 -10.61 -5.45
N ASP A 39 3.92 -11.42 -4.74
CA ASP A 39 2.47 -11.32 -4.71
C ASP A 39 2.02 -10.03 -4.01
N ALA A 40 2.67 -9.62 -2.92
CA ALA A 40 2.36 -8.36 -2.24
C ALA A 40 2.65 -7.13 -3.12
N VAL A 41 3.77 -7.13 -3.82
CA VAL A 41 4.09 -6.08 -4.81
C VAL A 41 3.07 -6.08 -5.94
N SER A 42 2.68 -7.25 -6.44
CA SER A 42 1.65 -7.38 -7.48
C SER A 42 0.29 -6.86 -7.01
N ALA A 43 -0.08 -7.14 -5.77
CA ALA A 43 -1.31 -6.64 -5.15
C ALA A 43 -1.28 -5.11 -5.00
N TYR A 44 -0.15 -4.52 -4.60
CA TYR A 44 0.02 -3.06 -4.58
C TYR A 44 -0.16 -2.44 -5.97
N VAL A 45 0.52 -2.99 -6.98
CA VAL A 45 0.41 -2.51 -8.37
C VAL A 45 -1.03 -2.60 -8.87
N HIS A 46 -1.73 -3.71 -8.58
CA HIS A 46 -3.13 -3.89 -8.96
C HIS A 46 -4.03 -2.87 -8.27
N ALA A 47 -3.86 -2.65 -6.96
CA ALA A 47 -4.68 -1.72 -6.19
C ALA A 47 -4.48 -0.26 -6.65
N VAL A 48 -3.25 0.15 -6.98
CA VAL A 48 -2.99 1.50 -7.53
C VAL A 48 -3.62 1.66 -8.92
N LYS A 49 -3.41 0.71 -9.82
CA LYS A 49 -3.95 0.77 -11.20
C LYS A 49 -5.47 0.78 -11.24
N ASN A 50 -6.12 0.09 -10.30
CA ASN A 50 -7.57 0.05 -10.18
C ASN A 50 -8.15 1.13 -9.27
N LYS A 51 -7.34 2.11 -8.83
CA LYS A 51 -7.78 3.20 -7.96
C LYS A 51 -8.42 2.72 -6.65
N GLN A 52 -7.99 1.55 -6.15
CA GLN A 52 -8.39 0.99 -4.86
C GLN A 52 -7.42 1.40 -3.74
N PHE A 53 -6.24 1.88 -4.09
CA PHE A 53 -5.27 2.45 -3.16
C PHE A 53 -4.70 3.76 -3.71
N PRO A 54 -4.59 4.82 -2.88
CA PRO A 54 -5.02 4.91 -1.47
C PRO A 54 -6.54 5.00 -1.35
N ALA A 55 -7.11 4.28 -0.38
CA ALA A 55 -8.52 4.39 0.00
C ALA A 55 -8.76 5.60 0.92
N ASP A 56 -10.02 5.93 1.21
CA ASP A 56 -10.38 7.07 2.08
C ASP A 56 -9.71 7.00 3.46
N GLU A 57 -9.56 5.80 4.03
CA GLU A 57 -8.88 5.57 5.32
C GLU A 57 -7.37 5.88 5.27
N HIS A 58 -6.77 5.81 4.09
CA HIS A 58 -5.36 6.10 3.81
C HIS A 58 -5.16 7.53 3.30
N SER A 59 -6.24 8.29 3.16
CA SER A 59 -6.22 9.68 2.73
C SER A 59 -6.27 10.64 3.93
N PHE A 60 -5.79 11.87 3.70
CA PHE A 60 -5.87 12.99 4.64
C PHE A 60 -6.87 14.00 4.12
#